data_AF-C6J0D4-F1
#
_entry.id   AF-C6J0D4-F1
#
_cell.length_a   1.000
_cell.length_b   1.000
_cell.length_c   1.000
_cell.angle_alpha   90.00
_cell.angle_beta   90.00
_cell.angle_gamma   90.00
#
_symmetry.space_group_name_H-M   'P 1'
#
loop_
_entity.id
_entity.type
_entity.pdbx_description
1 polymer ?
#
loop_
_entity_poly.entity_id
_entity_poly.type
_entity_poly.pdbx_seq_one_letter_code
_entity_poly.pdbx_strand_id
1 'polypeptide(L)'
;MYKVACTKKEMSCLISNLFQELIPACEPCRSQRFDDDFVLTGVLAGMNEIATIRVTDYGFEYYGNIDVLNQIRGRKCLYATIAPTEESGSILK
;
A
#
# COMPACT_ATOMS: atom_id res chain seq x y z
N MET A 1 -3.56 8.30 10.46
CA MET A 1 -3.97 7.08 9.76
C MET A 1 -4.76 7.48 8.53
N TYR A 2 -4.40 6.96 7.37
CA TYR A 2 -5.01 7.29 6.08
C TYR A 2 -5.58 6.03 5.44
N LYS A 3 -6.83 6.09 4.98
CA LYS A 3 -7.45 4.98 4.25
C LYS A 3 -7.13 5.12 2.76
N VAL A 4 -6.47 4.12 2.20
CA VAL A 4 -5.98 4.14 0.81
C VAL A 4 -6.73 3.09 0.02
N ALA A 5 -7.73 3.54 -0.75
CA ALA A 5 -8.41 2.68 -1.71
C ALA A 5 -7.49 2.42 -2.91
N CYS A 6 -7.27 1.14 -3.21
CA CYS A 6 -6.42 0.70 -4.31
C CYS A 6 -6.74 -0.74 -4.72
N THR A 7 -6.45 -1.08 -5.98
CA THR A 7 -6.53 -2.48 -6.45
C THR A 7 -5.37 -3.30 -5.89
N LYS A 8 -5.45 -4.64 -5.92
CA LYS A 8 -4.33 -5.50 -5.52
C LYS A 8 -3.04 -5.23 -6.33
N LYS A 9 -3.16 -4.88 -7.62
CA LYS A 9 -2.02 -4.51 -8.49
C LYS A 9 -1.38 -3.21 -8.02
N GLU A 10 -2.19 -2.20 -7.75
CA GLU A 10 -1.72 -0.92 -7.24
C GLU A 10 -1.11 -1.07 -5.85
N MET A 11 -1.74 -1.83 -4.96
CA MET A 11 -1.21 -2.15 -3.62
C MET A 11 0.17 -2.81 -3.70
N SER A 12 0.33 -3.87 -4.50
CA SER A 12 1.61 -4.56 -4.68
C SER A 12 2.72 -3.58 -5.10
N CYS A 13 2.39 -2.68 -6.01
CA CYS A 13 3.28 -1.66 -6.53
C CYS A 13 3.62 -0.57 -5.51
N LEU A 14 2.64 -0.09 -4.75
CA LEU A 14 2.83 0.88 -3.67
C LEU A 14 3.74 0.28 -2.59
N ILE A 15 3.41 -0.90 -2.06
CA ILE A 15 4.16 -1.55 -0.96
C ILE A 15 5.62 -1.77 -1.35
N SER A 16 5.88 -2.26 -2.57
CA SER A 16 7.24 -2.55 -3.05
C SER A 16 8.12 -1.31 -3.20
N ASN A 17 7.51 -0.12 -3.36
CA ASN A 17 8.24 1.15 -3.48
C ASN A 17 8.24 1.97 -2.17
N LEU A 18 7.40 1.59 -1.21
CA LEU A 18 7.20 2.31 0.05
C LEU A 18 8.28 2.00 1.07
N PHE A 19 8.62 0.71 1.22
CA PHE A 19 9.58 0.26 2.21
C PHE A 19 10.94 0.00 1.58
N GLN A 20 11.97 0.65 2.13
CA GLN A 20 13.36 0.29 1.85
C GLN A 20 13.76 -0.98 2.59
N GLU A 21 13.28 -1.14 3.83
CA GLU A 21 13.53 -2.30 4.66
C GLU A 21 12.27 -2.61 5.48
N LEU A 22 11.87 -3.89 5.52
CA LEU A 22 10.80 -4.35 6.40
C LEU A 22 11.37 -4.66 7.78
N ILE A 23 10.68 -4.17 8.81
CA ILE A 23 11.03 -4.45 10.20
C ILE A 23 10.40 -5.79 10.57
N PRO A 24 11.20 -6.78 11.04
CA PRO A 24 10.67 -8.08 11.43
C PRO A 24 9.68 -7.93 12.60
N ALA A 25 8.72 -8.85 12.67
CA ALA A 25 7.77 -8.86 13.78
C ALA A 25 8.52 -9.08 15.11
N CYS A 26 8.41 -8.12 16.01
CA CYS A 26 8.92 -8.24 17.37
C CYS A 26 7.93 -9.00 18.28
N GLU A 27 8.39 -9.65 19.35
CA GLU A 27 7.51 -10.34 20.32
C GLU A 27 6.39 -9.42 20.87
N PRO A 28 6.67 -8.18 21.32
CA PRO A 28 5.62 -7.23 21.70
C PRO A 28 4.71 -6.79 20.53
N CYS A 29 5.21 -6.86 19.29
CA CYS A 29 4.44 -6.53 18.08
C CYS A 29 3.47 -7.66 17.73
N ARG A 30 3.78 -8.91 18.11
CA ARG A 30 2.93 -10.08 17.90
C ARG A 30 1.65 -9.98 18.73
N SER A 31 1.75 -9.54 19.98
CA SER A 31 0.57 -9.38 20.86
C SER A 31 -0.35 -8.21 20.50
N GLN A 32 0.09 -7.30 19.62
CA GLN A 32 -0.69 -6.14 19.17
C GLN A 32 -1.36 -6.36 17.80
N ARG A 33 -1.12 -7.51 17.16
CA ARG A 33 -1.74 -7.88 15.89
C ARG A 33 -2.83 -8.90 16.17
N PHE A 34 -3.97 -8.78 15.49
CA PHE A 34 -4.99 -9.81 15.52
C PHE A 34 -4.51 -10.96 14.61
N ASP A 35 -4.84 -12.21 14.96
CA ASP A 35 -4.25 -13.42 14.36
C ASP A 35 -4.42 -13.51 12.82
N ASP A 36 -5.39 -12.77 12.24
CA ASP A 36 -5.69 -12.78 10.80
C ASP A 36 -5.33 -11.46 10.08
N ASP A 37 -4.69 -10.50 10.75
CA ASP A 37 -4.35 -9.23 10.12
C ASP A 37 -3.06 -9.29 9.30
N PHE A 38 -3.14 -8.86 8.04
CA PHE A 38 -1.95 -8.62 7.25
C PHE A 38 -1.41 -7.20 7.50
N VAL A 39 -0.44 -7.10 8.43
CA VAL A 39 0.25 -5.85 8.80
C VAL A 39 1.72 -5.90 8.39
N LEU A 40 2.18 -4.87 7.68
CA LEU A 40 3.60 -4.64 7.38
C LEU A 40 4.09 -3.38 8.05
N THR A 41 5.26 -3.44 8.68
CA THR A 41 5.94 -2.29 9.28
C THR A 41 7.34 -2.23 8.69
N GLY A 42 7.81 -1.04 8.34
CA GLY A 42 9.12 -0.89 7.71
C GLY A 42 9.61 0.54 7.67
N VAL A 43 10.86 0.70 7.28
CA VAL A 43 11.50 1.99 7.06
C VAL A 43 11.12 2.50 5.68
N LEU A 44 10.60 3.73 5.63
CA LEU A 44 10.21 4.43 4.41
C LEU A 44 11.43 4.75 3.55
N ALA A 45 11.26 4.56 2.24
CA ALA A 45 12.29 4.86 1.27
C ALA A 45 12.71 6.35 1.32
N GLY A 46 13.97 6.59 1.67
CA GLY A 46 14.62 7.90 1.59
C GLY A 46 14.38 8.85 2.77
N MET A 47 13.71 8.42 3.85
CA MET A 47 13.40 9.30 4.99
C MET A 47 13.85 8.77 6.36
N ASN A 48 14.36 7.54 6.48
CA ASN A 48 14.66 6.89 7.78
C ASN A 48 13.47 6.91 8.77
N GLU A 49 12.26 7.15 8.29
CA GLU A 49 11.02 7.15 9.06
C GLU A 49 10.38 5.76 9.02
N ILE A 50 9.68 5.37 10.07
CA ILE A 50 8.94 4.10 10.11
C ILE A 50 7.49 4.34 9.71
N ALA A 51 6.95 3.47 8.87
CA ALA A 51 5.53 3.41 8.61
C ALA A 51 4.98 2.01 8.78
N THR A 52 3.67 1.94 9.00
CA THR A 52 2.90 0.70 9.05
C THR A 52 1.75 0.74 8.06
N ILE A 53 1.50 -0.38 7.41
CA ILE A 53 0.28 -0.62 6.64
C ILE A 53 -0.48 -1.80 7.23
N ARG A 54 -1.81 -1.68 7.22
CA ARG A 54 -2.75 -2.75 7.54
C ARG A 54 -3.60 -2.99 6.30
N VAL A 55 -3.46 -4.15 5.68
CA VAL A 55 -4.22 -4.51 4.47
C VAL A 55 -5.68 -4.75 4.85
N THR A 56 -6.58 -4.31 3.98
CA THR A 56 -8.03 -4.49 4.09
C THR A 56 -8.59 -5.00 2.76
N ASP A 57 -9.87 -5.37 2.73
CA ASP A 57 -10.52 -5.87 1.51
C ASP A 57 -10.57 -4.85 0.37
N TYR A 58 -10.46 -3.56 0.68
CA TYR A 58 -10.60 -2.45 -0.28
C TYR A 58 -9.28 -1.70 -0.54
N GLY A 59 -8.18 -2.15 0.06
CA GLY A 59 -6.90 -1.44 -0.01
C GLY A 59 -6.10 -1.63 1.28
N PHE A 60 -5.67 -0.53 1.89
CA PHE A 60 -4.97 -0.59 3.17
C PHE A 60 -5.14 0.69 3.99
N GLU A 61 -4.93 0.57 5.30
CA GLU A 61 -4.79 1.68 6.24
C GLU A 61 -3.30 1.97 6.42
N TYR A 62 -2.91 3.22 6.21
CA TYR A 62 -1.52 3.68 6.26
C TYR A 62 -1.26 4.56 7.47
N TYR A 63 -0.19 4.24 8.20
CA TYR A 63 0.27 4.91 9.39
C TYR A 63 1.71 5.37 9.14
N GLY A 64 1.87 6.56 8.58
CA GLY A 64 3.15 7.15 8.24
C GLY A 64 2.96 8.49 7.54
N ASN A 65 4.06 9.04 7.02
CA ASN A 65 4.05 10.29 6.26
C ASN A 65 3.34 10.11 4.90
N ILE A 66 2.21 10.80 4.71
CA ILE A 66 1.35 10.68 3.52
C ILE A 66 2.00 11.23 2.25
N ASP A 67 2.92 12.19 2.38
CA ASP A 67 3.56 12.82 1.22
C ASP A 67 4.46 11.83 0.48
N VAL A 68 5.12 10.92 1.22
CA VAL A 68 5.90 9.82 0.66
C VAL A 68 5.01 8.90 -0.18
N LEU A 69 3.85 8.53 0.37
CA LEU A 69 2.92 7.67 -0.32
C LEU A 69 2.39 8.34 -1.60
N ASN A 70 2.01 9.62 -1.52
CA ASN A 70 1.54 10.38 -2.67
C ASN A 70 2.63 10.53 -3.75
N GLN A 71 3.88 10.74 -3.34
CA GLN A 71 5.02 10.81 -4.26
C GLN A 71 5.24 9.48 -4.97
N ILE A 72 5.21 8.35 -4.24
CA ILE A 72 5.34 7.01 -4.82
C ILE A 72 4.19 6.73 -5.77
N ARG A 73 2.95 7.01 -5.35
CA ARG A 73 1.75 6.81 -6.16
C ARG A 73 1.85 7.60 -7.47
N GLY A 74 2.20 8.87 -7.42
CA GLY A 74 2.26 9.73 -8.61
C GLY A 74 3.51 9.56 -9.51
N ARG A 75 4.60 8.95 -9.03
CA ARG A 75 5.87 8.91 -9.78
C ARG A 75 6.46 7.53 -10.01
N LYS A 76 6.26 6.60 -9.06
CA LYS A 76 6.90 5.28 -9.07
C LYS A 76 5.90 4.17 -9.33
N CYS A 77 4.61 4.40 -9.10
CA CYS A 77 3.62 3.36 -9.29
C CYS A 77 2.94 3.42 -10.66
N LEU A 78 3.22 2.41 -11.48
CA LEU A 78 2.67 2.28 -12.84
C LEU A 78 1.16 1.99 -12.88
N TYR A 79 0.56 1.64 -11.73
CA TYR A 79 -0.86 1.31 -11.62
C TYR A 79 -1.70 2.40 -10.94
N ALA A 80 -1.10 3.56 -10.63
CA ALA A 80 -1.80 4.67 -9.98
C ALA A 80 -2.87 5.34 -10.86
N THR A 81 -2.90 5.02 -12.16
CA THR A 81 -3.73 5.66 -13.19
C THR A 81 -4.67 4.70 -13.92
N ILE A 82 -4.89 3.47 -13.44
CA ILE A 82 -5.96 2.64 -14.01
C ILE A 82 -7.27 2.96 -13.28
N ALA A 83 -7.84 4.13 -13.61
CA ALA A 83 -9.29 4.28 -13.66
C ALA A 83 -9.84 3.21 -14.62
N PRO A 84 -11.08 2.70 -14.42
CA PRO A 84 -11.53 1.48 -15.07
C PRO A 84 -11.33 1.58 -16.58
N THR A 85 -10.59 0.64 -17.15
CA THR A 85 -10.63 0.40 -18.59
C THR A 85 -12.09 0.16 -18.92
N GLU A 86 -12.70 1.10 -19.65
CA GLU A 86 -13.95 0.83 -20.35
C GLU A 86 -13.72 -0.46 -21.13
N GLU A 87 -14.43 -1.52 -20.73
CA GLU A 87 -14.58 -2.68 -21.58
C GLU A 87 -15.14 -2.13 -22.89
N SER A 88 -14.32 -2.13 -23.94
CA SER A 88 -14.78 -1.95 -25.30
C SER A 88 -15.76 -3.08 -25.57
N GLY A 89 -17.04 -2.80 -25.30
CA GLY A 89 -18.17 -3.57 -25.75
C GLY A 89 -18.19 -3.52 -27.27
N SER A 90 -17.55 -4.50 -27.88
CA SER A 90 -17.76 -4.85 -29.26
C SER A 90 -19.19 -5.37 -29.41
N ILE A 91 -20.11 -4.58 -29.96
CA ILE A 91 -21.29 -5.13 -30.64
C ILE A 91 -21.45 -4.43 -31.99
N LEU A 92 -21.10 -5.19 -33.02
CA LEU A 92 -21.64 -5.12 -34.37
C LEU A 92 -23.17 -5.00 -34.36
N LYS A 93 -23.71 -3.87 -34.80
CA LYS A 93 -24.74 -3.73 -35.87
C LYS A 93 -25.25 -2.30 -35.95
#